data_AF-A0A9C8ABV9-F1
#
_entry.id   AF-A0A9C8ABV9-F1
#
_cell.length_a   1.000
_cell.length_b   1.000
_cell.length_c   1.000
_cell.angle_alpha   90.00
_cell.angle_beta   90.00
_cell.angle_gamma   90.00
#
_symmetry.space_group_name_H-M   'P 1'
#
loop_
_entity.id
_entity.type
_entity.pdbx_description
1 polymer ?
#
loop_
_entity_poly.entity_id
_entity_poly.type
_entity_poly.pdbx_seq_one_letter_code
_entity_poly.pdbx_strand_id
1 'polypeptide(L)'
;LIHAQQLYKWLIAPLHPRLPENIHTLVFVPEGVLGTIPMAALHDGEKFLIENYAVAITPSLNLTAPKSGSLKPDNTYALLSGLTEETQAYPKLPYAEYEIQEISKLYSDSKRLLNEQFTLAKLTQALNNDDYNLVHIISHAEFAENPEDSFIVTYGDQKLSLKDLESIIKPTQRRETPIELLTLSACNTAKGKYEQWAALGLSGIAVKAGARSALATLWKAHDTAAYHLVRNFYNTLKTEQNSKAQALQAAQIALIDTDFYHPFYWAPLVLIGNWL
;
A
#
# COMPACT_ATOMS: atom_id res chain seq x y z
N LEU A 1 19.51 9.64 -10.35
CA LEU A 1 19.75 8.59 -9.32
C LEU A 1 20.97 8.86 -8.40
N ILE A 2 21.86 9.82 -8.71
CA ILE A 2 23.06 10.12 -7.89
C ILE A 2 22.76 10.31 -6.39
N HIS A 3 21.68 11.01 -6.04
CA HIS A 3 21.28 11.19 -4.63
C HIS A 3 20.88 9.88 -3.94
N ALA A 4 20.21 8.96 -4.64
CA ALA A 4 19.87 7.65 -4.12
C ALA A 4 21.13 6.80 -3.88
N GLN A 5 22.13 6.90 -4.77
CA GLN A 5 23.43 6.26 -4.56
C GLN A 5 24.17 6.85 -3.35
N GLN A 6 24.11 8.17 -3.16
CA GLN A 6 24.75 8.82 -2.03
C GLN A 6 24.12 8.40 -0.70
N LEU A 7 22.79 8.35 -0.65
CA LEU A 7 22.05 7.86 0.51
C LEU A 7 22.35 6.38 0.78
N TYR A 8 22.45 5.53 -0.24
CA TYR A 8 22.87 4.15 -0.08
C TYR A 8 24.25 4.04 0.60
N LYS A 9 25.23 4.82 0.14
CA LYS A 9 26.59 4.83 0.71
C LYS A 9 26.60 5.29 2.17
N TRP A 10 25.70 6.20 2.55
CA TRP A 10 25.62 6.69 3.93
C TRP A 10 24.83 5.75 4.85
N LEU A 11 23.74 5.16 4.36
CA LEU A 11 22.77 4.47 5.21
C LEU A 11 22.89 2.94 5.15
N ILE A 12 23.19 2.37 3.97
CA ILE A 12 23.12 0.92 3.74
C ILE A 12 24.52 0.29 3.72
N ALA A 13 25.44 0.84 2.92
CA ALA A 13 26.78 0.26 2.75
C ALA A 13 27.53 0.01 4.09
N PRO A 14 27.46 0.91 5.10
CA PRO A 14 28.11 0.67 6.39
C PRO A 14 27.52 -0.50 7.19
N LEU A 15 26.29 -0.93 6.87
CA LEU A 15 25.60 -2.01 7.57
C LEU A 15 25.94 -3.38 7.00
N HIS A 16 26.40 -3.49 5.75
CA HIS A 16 26.68 -4.78 5.09
C HIS A 16 27.51 -5.77 5.92
N PRO A 17 28.62 -5.37 6.57
CA PRO A 17 29.43 -6.30 7.36
C PRO A 17 28.71 -6.82 8.63
N ARG A 18 27.58 -6.22 9.00
CA ARG A 18 26.79 -6.52 10.19
C ARG A 18 25.48 -7.26 9.87
N LEU A 19 25.13 -7.37 8.58
CA LEU A 19 23.93 -8.08 8.16
C LEU A 19 24.14 -9.58 8.28
N PRO A 20 23.17 -10.34 8.83
CA PRO A 20 23.22 -11.80 8.80
C PRO A 20 23.21 -12.35 7.36
N GLU A 21 23.86 -13.48 7.13
CA GLU A 21 23.97 -14.09 5.77
C GLU A 21 22.61 -14.44 5.14
N ASN A 22 21.60 -14.78 5.96
CA ASN A 22 20.27 -15.20 5.50
C ASN A 22 19.20 -14.12 5.71
N ILE A 23 19.56 -12.85 5.53
CA ILE A 23 18.59 -11.76 5.62
C ILE A 23 17.86 -11.58 4.28
N HIS A 24 16.53 -11.63 4.31
CA HIS A 24 15.69 -11.44 3.13
C HIS A 24 14.91 -10.13 3.16
N THR A 25 14.82 -9.47 4.31
CA THR A 25 13.99 -8.27 4.48
C THR A 25 14.69 -7.25 5.36
N LEU A 26 14.73 -6.00 4.87
CA LEU A 26 15.17 -4.83 5.62
C LEU A 26 13.93 -4.02 6.02
N VAL A 27 13.76 -3.80 7.32
CA VAL A 27 12.66 -3.03 7.88
C VAL A 27 13.19 -1.69 8.35
N PHE A 28 12.65 -0.61 7.80
CA PHE A 28 13.04 0.76 8.13
C PHE A 28 12.08 1.37 9.14
N VAL A 29 12.63 2.08 10.11
CA VAL A 29 11.89 2.96 11.04
C VAL A 29 12.33 4.39 10.75
N PRO A 30 11.83 5.01 9.67
CA PRO A 30 12.31 6.32 9.25
C PRO A 30 11.74 7.44 10.12
N GLU A 31 12.56 8.42 10.45
CA GLU A 31 12.15 9.64 11.14
C GLU A 31 12.22 10.86 10.21
N GLY A 32 11.27 11.78 10.39
CA GLY A 32 11.21 13.04 9.65
C GLY A 32 11.23 12.86 8.13
N VAL A 33 12.15 13.56 7.46
CA VAL A 33 12.26 13.55 5.99
C VAL A 33 12.65 12.18 5.42
N LEU A 34 13.24 11.28 6.21
CA LEU A 34 13.61 9.96 5.70
C LEU A 34 12.39 9.10 5.36
N GLY A 35 11.22 9.40 5.94
CA GLY A 35 10.01 8.64 5.63
C GLY A 35 9.49 8.89 4.22
N THR A 36 9.95 9.93 3.54
CA THR A 36 9.59 10.21 2.14
C THR A 36 10.52 9.55 1.13
N ILE A 37 11.63 8.99 1.62
CA ILE A 37 12.64 8.38 0.76
C ILE A 37 12.19 6.96 0.41
N PRO A 38 12.06 6.63 -0.89
CA PRO A 38 11.81 5.27 -1.31
C PRO A 38 13.06 4.42 -1.06
N MET A 39 13.17 3.81 0.13
CA MET A 39 14.36 3.04 0.53
C MET A 39 14.68 1.92 -0.47
N ALA A 40 13.65 1.33 -1.09
CA ALA A 40 13.75 0.35 -2.16
C ALA A 40 14.58 0.82 -3.37
N ALA A 41 14.59 2.13 -3.64
CA ALA A 41 15.29 2.76 -4.78
C ALA A 41 16.71 3.25 -4.48
N LEU A 42 17.19 3.10 -3.24
CA LEU A 42 18.62 3.28 -2.95
C LEU A 42 19.42 2.24 -3.73
N HIS A 43 20.62 2.57 -4.21
CA HIS A 43 21.40 1.65 -5.04
C HIS A 43 22.90 1.79 -4.80
N ASP A 44 23.65 0.71 -5.00
CA ASP A 44 25.12 0.71 -4.89
C ASP A 44 25.80 1.32 -6.12
N GLY A 45 25.11 1.35 -7.26
CA GLY A 45 25.64 1.77 -8.56
C GLY A 45 25.39 0.74 -9.65
N GLU A 46 25.10 -0.50 -9.26
CA GLU A 46 24.79 -1.63 -10.12
C GLU A 46 23.34 -2.09 -9.91
N LYS A 47 22.92 -2.26 -8.65
CA LYS A 47 21.59 -2.76 -8.28
C LYS A 47 20.89 -1.85 -7.28
N PHE A 48 19.58 -1.77 -7.40
CA PHE A 48 18.70 -1.21 -6.38
C PHE A 48 18.64 -2.11 -5.14
N LEU A 49 18.36 -1.51 -3.99
CA LEU A 49 18.26 -2.19 -2.71
C LEU A 49 17.20 -3.29 -2.77
N ILE A 50 16.08 -3.02 -3.46
CA ILE A 50 14.96 -3.95 -3.60
C ILE A 50 15.34 -5.23 -4.36
N GLU A 51 16.36 -5.20 -5.21
CA GLU A 51 16.82 -6.39 -5.94
C GLU A 51 17.54 -7.38 -5.01
N ASN A 52 18.08 -6.91 -3.88
CA ASN A 52 18.80 -7.73 -2.92
C ASN A 52 17.96 -8.08 -1.69
N TYR A 53 17.10 -7.16 -1.23
CA TYR A 53 16.29 -7.34 -0.03
C TYR A 53 14.87 -6.84 -0.22
N ALA A 54 13.89 -7.57 0.29
CA ALA A 54 12.55 -7.02 0.48
C ALA A 54 12.62 -5.82 1.43
N VAL A 55 11.83 -4.79 1.17
CA VAL A 55 11.83 -3.55 1.96
C VAL A 55 10.44 -3.31 2.55
N ALA A 56 10.41 -3.00 3.84
CA ALA A 56 9.20 -2.56 4.52
C ALA A 56 9.49 -1.38 5.45
N ILE A 57 8.45 -0.63 5.78
CA ILE A 57 8.51 0.51 6.70
C ILE A 57 7.64 0.19 7.92
N THR A 58 8.08 0.56 9.11
CA THR A 58 7.22 0.54 10.29
C THR A 58 7.34 1.86 11.05
N PRO A 59 6.21 2.43 11.54
CA PRO A 59 6.26 3.66 12.33
C PRO A 59 6.97 3.47 13.68
N SER A 60 6.97 2.24 14.22
CA SER A 60 7.66 1.91 15.46
C SER A 60 7.73 0.39 15.65
N LEU A 61 8.89 -0.11 16.10
CA LEU A 61 9.06 -1.52 16.48
C LEU A 61 8.16 -1.94 17.64
N ASN A 62 7.78 -1.00 18.53
CA ASN A 62 6.87 -1.29 19.65
C ASN A 62 5.40 -1.37 19.20
N LEU A 63 5.05 -0.72 18.09
CA LEU A 63 3.69 -0.70 17.56
C LEU A 63 3.44 -1.79 16.52
N THR A 64 4.50 -2.40 15.99
CA THR A 64 4.44 -3.46 14.99
C THR A 64 5.04 -4.74 15.54
N ALA A 65 4.19 -5.59 16.14
CA ALA A 65 4.61 -6.94 16.49
C ALA A 65 4.74 -7.76 15.19
N PRO A 66 5.93 -8.30 14.86
CA PRO A 66 6.09 -9.19 13.73
C PRO A 66 5.37 -10.50 14.04
N LYS A 67 4.14 -10.60 13.54
CA LYS A 67 3.34 -11.82 13.62
C LYS A 67 3.06 -12.24 12.19
N SER A 68 3.41 -13.48 11.83
CA SER A 68 2.96 -14.04 10.55
C SER A 68 1.43 -13.92 10.51
N GLY A 69 0.94 -13.06 9.61
CA GLY A 69 -0.48 -12.76 9.49
C GLY A 69 -1.29 -13.94 8.97
N SER A 70 -2.61 -13.84 9.09
CA SER A 70 -3.59 -14.87 8.71
C SER A 70 -3.99 -14.83 7.22
N LEU A 71 -3.34 -14.04 6.37
CA LEU A 71 -3.57 -14.05 4.92
C LEU A 71 -3.03 -15.34 4.32
N LYS A 72 -3.76 -16.43 4.58
CA LYS A 72 -3.57 -17.72 3.94
C LYS A 72 -4.51 -17.80 2.75
N PRO A 73 -4.10 -18.48 1.67
CA PRO A 73 -4.95 -18.66 0.49
C PRO A 73 -6.39 -19.09 0.81
N ASP A 74 -6.58 -19.97 1.80
CA ASP A 74 -7.87 -20.58 2.11
C ASP A 74 -8.69 -19.85 3.19
N ASN A 75 -8.17 -18.74 3.73
CA ASN A 75 -8.83 -17.99 4.81
C ASN A 75 -8.66 -16.47 4.61
N THR A 76 -8.82 -16.01 3.37
CA THR A 76 -8.76 -14.59 3.03
C THR A 76 -10.11 -14.14 2.49
N TYR A 77 -10.77 -13.27 3.27
CA TYR A 77 -12.03 -12.64 2.91
C TYR A 77 -11.75 -11.21 2.48
N ALA A 78 -12.00 -10.92 1.20
CA ALA A 78 -11.60 -9.68 0.57
C ALA A 78 -12.78 -8.71 0.39
N LEU A 79 -12.60 -7.46 0.84
CA LEU A 79 -13.49 -6.36 0.50
C LEU A 79 -12.83 -5.50 -0.57
N LEU A 80 -13.32 -5.58 -1.80
CA LEU A 80 -12.81 -4.85 -2.96
C LEU A 80 -13.74 -3.67 -3.25
N SER A 81 -13.25 -2.46 -3.07
CA SER A 81 -14.06 -1.24 -3.15
C SER A 81 -13.43 -0.21 -4.08
N GLY A 82 -14.23 0.58 -4.77
CA GLY A 82 -13.67 1.63 -5.61
C GLY A 82 -14.59 2.28 -6.63
N LEU A 83 -14.05 3.25 -7.35
CA LEU A 83 -14.67 3.91 -8.49
C LEU A 83 -14.10 3.33 -9.79
N THR A 84 -14.95 2.70 -10.60
CA THR A 84 -14.59 2.18 -11.93
C THR A 84 -15.16 3.02 -13.07
N GLU A 85 -15.98 4.01 -12.72
CA GLU A 85 -16.61 4.97 -13.61
C GLU A 85 -16.19 6.40 -13.24
N GLU A 86 -16.43 7.34 -14.14
CA GLU A 86 -16.25 8.76 -13.83
C GLU A 86 -17.37 9.25 -12.90
N THR A 87 -17.06 10.27 -12.12
CA THR A 87 -18.04 11.03 -11.34
C THR A 87 -18.17 12.44 -11.91
N GLN A 88 -18.97 13.29 -11.27
CA GLN A 88 -19.12 14.67 -11.75
C GLN A 88 -17.80 15.45 -11.69
N ALA A 89 -16.98 15.25 -10.65
CA ALA A 89 -15.73 15.97 -10.47
C ALA A 89 -14.46 15.19 -10.84
N TYR A 90 -14.52 13.85 -11.00
CA TYR A 90 -13.34 13.02 -11.19
C TYR A 90 -13.45 12.10 -12.41
N PRO A 91 -12.41 12.01 -13.24
CA PRO A 91 -12.43 11.17 -14.44
C PRO A 91 -12.39 9.68 -14.08
N LYS A 92 -12.80 8.84 -15.02
CA LYS A 92 -12.67 7.39 -14.90
C LYS A 92 -11.21 6.99 -14.71
N LEU A 93 -10.95 6.11 -13.75
CA LEU A 93 -9.65 5.45 -13.57
C LEU A 93 -9.49 4.32 -14.60
N PRO A 94 -8.55 4.41 -15.56
CA PRO A 94 -8.49 3.48 -16.69
C PRO A 94 -8.36 2.00 -16.30
N TYR A 95 -7.61 1.71 -15.23
CA TYR A 95 -7.30 0.35 -14.79
C TYR A 95 -8.11 -0.14 -13.58
N ALA A 96 -8.98 0.69 -12.99
CA ALA A 96 -9.67 0.32 -11.75
C ALA A 96 -10.55 -0.93 -11.89
N GLU A 97 -11.29 -1.02 -12.99
CA GLU A 97 -12.11 -2.20 -13.27
C GLU A 97 -11.26 -3.46 -13.47
N TYR A 98 -10.17 -3.37 -14.22
CA TYR A 98 -9.26 -4.49 -14.45
C TYR A 98 -8.57 -4.94 -13.17
N GLU A 99 -8.11 -4.01 -12.33
CA GLU A 99 -7.47 -4.30 -11.05
C GLU A 99 -8.41 -5.06 -10.10
N ILE A 100 -9.65 -4.57 -9.94
CA ILE A 100 -10.67 -5.24 -9.12
C ILE A 100 -10.98 -6.64 -9.68
N GLN A 101 -11.12 -6.77 -11.01
CA GLN A 101 -11.42 -8.06 -11.63
C GLN A 101 -10.29 -9.07 -11.39
N GLU A 102 -9.03 -8.69 -11.59
CA GLU A 102 -7.88 -9.58 -11.36
C GLU A 102 -7.78 -10.01 -9.90
N ILE A 103 -7.93 -9.08 -8.94
CA ILE A 103 -7.91 -9.42 -7.51
C ILE A 103 -9.09 -10.34 -7.15
N SER A 104 -10.29 -10.09 -7.69
CA SER A 104 -11.46 -10.95 -7.42
C SER A 104 -11.29 -12.40 -7.91
N LYS A 105 -10.47 -12.64 -8.93
CA LYS A 105 -10.15 -14.00 -9.40
C LYS A 105 -9.22 -14.74 -8.45
N LEU A 106 -8.36 -14.02 -7.71
CA LEU A 106 -7.42 -14.59 -6.73
C LEU A 106 -8.07 -14.92 -5.40
N TYR A 107 -9.11 -14.17 -5.03
CA TYR A 107 -9.83 -14.30 -3.77
C TYR A 107 -11.30 -14.60 -4.06
N SER A 108 -11.65 -15.88 -4.14
CA SER A 108 -13.00 -16.37 -4.43
C SER A 108 -14.05 -15.84 -3.45
N ASP A 109 -13.67 -15.67 -2.19
CA ASP A 109 -14.50 -15.05 -1.16
C ASP A 109 -14.27 -13.53 -1.11
N SER A 110 -14.64 -12.86 -2.20
CA SER A 110 -14.55 -11.40 -2.32
C SER A 110 -15.91 -10.72 -2.49
N LYS A 111 -16.14 -9.67 -1.69
CA LYS A 111 -17.27 -8.75 -1.87
C LYS A 111 -16.81 -7.52 -2.63
N ARG A 112 -17.62 -7.07 -3.58
CA ARG A 112 -17.37 -5.88 -4.39
C ARG A 112 -18.33 -4.75 -4.01
N LEU A 113 -17.78 -3.59 -3.68
CA LEU A 113 -18.51 -2.33 -3.51
C LEU A 113 -18.00 -1.33 -4.53
N LEU A 114 -18.63 -1.29 -5.72
CA LEU A 114 -18.22 -0.42 -6.82
C LEU A 114 -19.25 0.67 -7.05
N ASN A 115 -18.81 1.84 -7.51
CA ASN A 115 -19.66 2.96 -7.93
C ASN A 115 -20.75 3.26 -6.89
N GLU A 116 -22.05 3.18 -7.20
CA GLU A 116 -23.17 3.45 -6.27
C GLU A 116 -23.13 2.63 -4.97
N GLN A 117 -22.39 1.52 -4.97
CA GLN A 117 -22.17 0.68 -3.79
C GLN A 117 -20.96 1.15 -2.95
N PHE A 118 -20.03 1.89 -3.54
CA PHE A 118 -18.89 2.48 -2.86
C PHE A 118 -19.26 3.81 -2.21
N THR A 119 -19.92 3.74 -1.06
CA THR A 119 -20.21 4.89 -0.19
C THR A 119 -19.70 4.64 1.22
N LEU A 120 -19.45 5.71 1.99
CA LEU A 120 -19.03 5.58 3.39
C LEU A 120 -19.98 4.69 4.20
N ALA A 121 -21.28 4.87 4.02
CA ALA A 121 -22.30 4.09 4.74
C ALA A 121 -22.22 2.59 4.43
N LYS A 122 -22.10 2.22 3.14
CA LYS A 122 -22.03 0.81 2.72
C LYS A 122 -20.70 0.16 3.07
N LEU A 123 -19.60 0.91 2.98
CA LEU A 123 -18.28 0.46 3.42
C LEU A 123 -18.27 0.18 4.92
N THR A 124 -18.81 1.11 5.72
CA THR A 124 -18.96 0.96 7.17
C THR A 124 -19.82 -0.25 7.51
N GLN A 125 -20.96 -0.41 6.83
CA GLN A 125 -21.85 -1.55 7.01
C GLN A 125 -21.16 -2.88 6.69
N ALA A 126 -20.43 -2.96 5.57
CA ALA A 126 -19.71 -4.18 5.20
C ALA A 126 -18.64 -4.56 6.23
N LEU A 127 -17.79 -3.60 6.62
CA LEU A 127 -16.72 -3.82 7.59
C LEU A 127 -17.20 -4.15 9.01
N ASN A 128 -18.45 -3.80 9.35
CA ASN A 128 -19.07 -4.13 10.64
C ASN A 128 -19.83 -5.47 10.64
N ASN A 129 -20.21 -5.97 9.47
CA ASN A 129 -21.07 -7.15 9.34
C ASN A 129 -20.27 -8.43 9.05
N ASP A 130 -19.16 -8.30 8.33
CA ASP A 130 -18.35 -9.44 7.91
C ASP A 130 -16.87 -9.23 8.32
N ASP A 131 -16.15 -10.33 8.57
CA ASP A 131 -14.76 -10.35 9.01
C ASP A 131 -13.76 -10.27 7.84
N TYR A 132 -13.75 -9.16 7.11
CA TYR A 132 -12.75 -8.94 6.05
C TYR A 132 -11.35 -8.74 6.65
N ASN A 133 -10.42 -9.61 6.27
CA ASN A 133 -9.01 -9.49 6.64
C ASN A 133 -8.15 -8.88 5.52
N LEU A 134 -8.69 -8.76 4.30
CA LEU A 134 -8.09 -8.04 3.18
C LEU A 134 -9.06 -6.95 2.71
N VAL A 135 -8.61 -5.71 2.69
CA VAL A 135 -9.39 -4.59 2.18
C VAL A 135 -8.59 -3.90 1.08
N HIS A 136 -9.22 -3.69 -0.06
CA HIS A 136 -8.62 -3.01 -1.20
C HIS A 136 -9.52 -1.88 -1.65
N ILE A 137 -8.97 -0.67 -1.72
CA ILE A 137 -9.66 0.53 -2.17
C ILE A 137 -8.92 1.13 -3.36
N ILE A 138 -9.58 1.22 -4.51
CA ILE A 138 -9.09 1.92 -5.70
C ILE A 138 -9.99 3.11 -6.02
N SER A 139 -9.45 4.33 -5.89
CA SER A 139 -10.20 5.55 -6.12
C SER A 139 -9.28 6.76 -6.29
N HIS A 140 -9.86 7.94 -6.47
CA HIS A 140 -9.12 9.20 -6.34
C HIS A 140 -8.88 9.51 -4.86
N ALA A 141 -7.73 10.11 -4.55
CA ALA A 141 -7.45 10.63 -3.22
C ALA A 141 -6.73 11.99 -3.31
N GLU A 142 -7.14 12.90 -2.43
CA GLU A 142 -6.50 14.20 -2.27
C GLU A 142 -5.79 14.26 -0.92
N PHE A 143 -4.53 14.69 -0.96
CA PHE A 143 -3.68 14.81 0.21
C PHE A 143 -3.37 16.27 0.45
N ALA A 144 -3.79 16.74 1.62
CA ALA A 144 -3.57 18.08 2.08
C ALA A 144 -2.39 18.14 3.06
N GLU A 145 -1.90 19.36 3.30
CA GLU A 145 -0.86 19.62 4.29
C GLU A 145 -1.31 19.22 5.70
N ASN A 146 -2.56 19.53 6.05
CA ASN A 146 -3.20 19.02 7.25
C ASN A 146 -3.78 17.62 6.95
N PRO A 147 -3.40 16.58 7.69
CA PRO A 147 -3.95 15.24 7.48
C PRO A 147 -5.48 15.19 7.53
N GLU A 148 -6.12 15.97 8.40
CA GLU A 148 -7.58 16.03 8.55
C GLU A 148 -8.32 16.49 7.28
N ASP A 149 -7.64 17.23 6.40
CA ASP A 149 -8.19 17.71 5.13
C ASP A 149 -8.00 16.71 3.98
N SER A 150 -7.33 15.57 4.23
CA SER A 150 -7.13 14.51 3.23
C SER A 150 -8.31 13.56 3.17
N PHE A 151 -8.63 13.08 1.97
CA PHE A 151 -9.78 12.22 1.75
C PHE A 151 -9.62 11.29 0.54
N ILE A 152 -10.37 10.18 0.59
CA ILE A 152 -10.63 9.30 -0.55
C ILE A 152 -12.00 9.69 -1.13
N VAL A 153 -12.08 9.79 -2.45
CA VAL A 153 -13.34 10.06 -3.14
C VAL A 153 -14.17 8.79 -3.18
N THR A 154 -15.43 8.88 -2.76
CA THR A 154 -16.43 7.82 -2.91
C THR A 154 -17.50 8.27 -3.90
N TYR A 155 -18.48 7.42 -4.19
CA TYR A 155 -19.50 7.73 -5.20
C TYR A 155 -20.25 9.02 -4.92
N GLY A 156 -20.60 9.73 -5.99
CA GLY A 156 -21.26 11.04 -5.94
C GLY A 156 -20.38 12.14 -5.37
N ASP A 157 -19.06 12.08 -5.60
CA ASP A 157 -18.06 13.04 -5.12
C ASP A 157 -18.04 13.23 -3.59
N GLN A 158 -18.54 12.24 -2.86
CA GLN A 158 -18.47 12.20 -1.41
C GLN A 158 -17.03 11.98 -0.95
N LYS A 159 -16.71 12.48 0.23
CA LYS A 159 -15.37 12.43 0.82
C LYS A 159 -15.36 11.48 2.00
N LEU A 160 -14.52 10.45 1.93
CA LEU A 160 -14.16 9.61 3.05
C LEU A 160 -12.91 10.19 3.68
N SER A 161 -13.05 10.87 4.82
CA SER A 161 -11.94 11.51 5.52
C SER A 161 -11.03 10.49 6.20
N LEU A 162 -9.85 10.92 6.63
CA LEU A 162 -8.95 10.08 7.42
C LEU A 162 -9.59 9.60 8.73
N LYS A 163 -10.40 10.44 9.37
CA LYS A 163 -11.13 10.09 10.59
C LYS A 163 -12.20 9.04 10.33
N ASP A 164 -12.89 9.12 9.19
CA ASP A 164 -13.86 8.10 8.79
C ASP A 164 -13.15 6.77 8.55
N LEU A 165 -12.02 6.79 7.83
CA LEU A 165 -11.18 5.61 7.59
C LEU A 165 -10.70 4.98 8.91
N GLU A 166 -10.24 5.83 9.85
CA GLU A 166 -9.83 5.38 11.17
C GLU A 166 -10.98 4.72 11.94
N SER A 167 -12.18 5.30 11.90
CA SER A 167 -13.37 4.78 12.57
C SER A 167 -13.78 3.40 12.04
N ILE A 168 -13.70 3.16 10.72
CA ILE A 168 -14.14 1.91 10.10
C ILE A 168 -13.10 0.78 10.16
N ILE A 169 -11.81 1.11 10.27
CA ILE A 169 -10.71 0.12 10.38
C ILE A 169 -10.47 -0.30 11.83
N LYS A 170 -10.77 0.57 12.81
CA LYS A 170 -10.57 0.24 14.23
C LYS A 170 -11.29 -1.05 14.60
N PRO A 171 -10.63 -1.99 15.30
CA PRO A 171 -11.31 -3.17 15.83
C PRO A 171 -12.53 -2.73 16.66
N THR A 172 -13.68 -3.33 16.39
CA THR A 172 -14.91 -3.08 17.14
C THR A 172 -15.21 -4.31 18.00
N GLN A 173 -16.10 -4.20 18.99
CA GLN A 173 -16.56 -5.38 19.73
C GLN A 173 -17.19 -6.46 18.85
N ARG A 174 -17.59 -6.12 17.62
CA ARG A 174 -18.23 -7.04 16.66
C ARG A 174 -17.26 -7.66 15.66
N ARG A 175 -16.06 -7.09 15.50
CA ARG A 175 -15.03 -7.56 14.57
C ARG A 175 -13.78 -7.93 15.36
N GLU A 176 -13.64 -9.21 15.65
CA GLU A 176 -12.47 -9.76 16.34
C GLU A 176 -11.29 -9.96 15.38
N THR A 177 -11.56 -10.14 14.07
CA THR A 177 -10.54 -10.34 13.05
C THR A 177 -9.95 -9.00 12.60
N PRO A 178 -8.63 -8.77 12.77
CA PRO A 178 -8.00 -7.54 12.29
C PRO A 178 -7.88 -7.54 10.77
N ILE A 179 -7.94 -6.36 10.17
CA ILE A 179 -7.54 -6.17 8.77
C ILE A 179 -6.03 -6.43 8.69
N GLU A 180 -5.64 -7.53 8.05
CA GLU A 180 -4.25 -7.94 7.87
C GLU A 180 -3.55 -7.09 6.82
N LEU A 181 -4.28 -6.65 5.79
CA LEU A 181 -3.79 -5.80 4.74
C LEU A 181 -4.88 -4.84 4.24
N LEU A 182 -4.59 -3.55 4.33
CA LEU A 182 -5.32 -2.51 3.61
C LEU A 182 -4.49 -2.01 2.43
N THR A 183 -4.99 -2.14 1.22
CA THR A 183 -4.36 -1.54 0.03
C THR A 183 -5.13 -0.32 -0.40
N LEU A 184 -4.45 0.82 -0.43
CA LEU A 184 -4.95 2.08 -0.96
C LEU A 184 -4.31 2.30 -2.33
N SER A 185 -4.95 1.74 -3.36
CA SER A 185 -4.57 1.94 -4.77
C SER A 185 -5.18 3.25 -5.27
N ALA A 186 -4.84 4.35 -4.60
CA ALA A 186 -5.40 5.65 -4.91
C ALA A 186 -4.45 6.46 -5.80
N CYS A 187 -5.01 7.14 -6.79
CA CYS A 187 -4.28 8.16 -7.54
C CYS A 187 -4.10 9.36 -6.61
N ASN A 188 -2.90 9.50 -6.04
CA ASN A 188 -2.58 10.62 -5.16
C ASN A 188 -2.44 11.89 -5.99
N THR A 189 -3.40 12.81 -5.89
CA THR A 189 -3.12 14.23 -6.10
C THR A 189 -2.80 14.83 -4.75
N ALA A 190 -1.53 14.76 -4.34
CA ALA A 190 -1.05 15.67 -3.31
C ALA A 190 -0.88 17.04 -3.95
N LYS A 191 -1.42 18.11 -3.36
CA LYS A 191 -1.24 19.48 -3.86
C LYS A 191 -0.17 20.20 -3.05
N GLY A 192 0.83 20.76 -3.73
CA GLY A 192 1.78 21.71 -3.13
C GLY A 192 3.15 21.12 -2.76
N LYS A 193 3.87 21.80 -1.86
CA LYS A 193 5.29 21.52 -1.53
C LYS A 193 5.54 20.19 -0.79
N TYR A 194 4.48 19.44 -0.48
CA TYR A 194 4.51 18.27 0.40
C TYR A 194 3.99 16.99 -0.25
N GLU A 195 4.03 16.92 -1.59
CA GLU A 195 3.72 15.70 -2.37
C GLU A 195 4.40 14.43 -1.84
N GLN A 196 5.54 14.61 -1.15
CA GLN A 196 6.40 13.56 -0.61
C GLN A 196 5.91 12.96 0.72
N TRP A 197 4.96 13.58 1.43
CA TRP A 197 4.44 13.11 2.74
C TRP A 197 3.17 12.25 2.64
N ALA A 198 2.58 12.11 1.45
CA ALA A 198 1.27 11.50 1.25
C ALA A 198 1.18 10.03 1.73
N ALA A 199 2.20 9.20 1.44
CA ALA A 199 2.22 7.79 1.89
C ALA A 199 2.33 7.64 3.41
N LEU A 200 3.19 8.43 4.07
CA LEU A 200 3.31 8.38 5.52
C LEU A 200 2.02 8.85 6.20
N GLY A 201 1.32 9.82 5.58
CA GLY A 201 0.00 10.27 5.99
C GLY A 201 -1.00 9.11 6.00
N LEU A 202 -1.39 8.56 4.85
CA LEU A 202 -2.47 7.57 4.79
C LEU A 202 -2.11 6.18 5.29
N SER A 203 -0.91 5.67 5.00
CA SER A 203 -0.53 4.33 5.44
C SER A 203 -0.03 4.30 6.87
N GLY A 204 0.61 5.38 7.34
CA GLY A 204 0.81 5.58 8.76
C GLY A 204 -0.52 5.68 9.50
N ILE A 205 -1.53 6.33 8.90
CA ILE A 205 -2.88 6.41 9.46
C ILE A 205 -3.64 5.10 9.36
N ALA A 206 -3.49 4.32 8.30
CA ALA A 206 -4.12 2.99 8.17
C ALA A 206 -3.58 2.02 9.24
N VAL A 207 -2.28 2.06 9.51
CA VAL A 207 -1.68 1.29 10.61
C VAL A 207 -2.12 1.83 11.97
N LYS A 208 -2.15 3.17 12.14
CA LYS A 208 -2.69 3.81 13.35
C LYS A 208 -4.17 3.49 13.56
N ALA A 209 -4.91 3.30 12.48
CA ALA A 209 -6.33 2.96 12.46
C ALA A 209 -6.60 1.51 12.80
N GLY A 210 -5.57 0.65 12.87
CA GLY A 210 -5.69 -0.72 13.35
C GLY A 210 -5.52 -1.79 12.28
N ALA A 211 -5.26 -1.43 11.01
CA ALA A 211 -4.79 -2.40 10.03
C ALA A 211 -3.37 -2.85 10.44
N ARG A 212 -3.08 -4.14 10.34
CA ARG A 212 -1.73 -4.65 10.65
C ARG A 212 -0.71 -4.18 9.62
N SER A 213 -1.14 -4.06 8.37
CA SER A 213 -0.31 -3.63 7.25
C SER A 213 -1.11 -2.74 6.32
N ALA A 214 -0.44 -1.76 5.71
CA ALA A 214 -1.01 -0.91 4.69
C ALA A 214 -0.07 -0.81 3.48
N LEU A 215 -0.64 -0.89 2.28
CA LEU A 215 0.05 -0.65 1.02
C LEU A 215 -0.46 0.66 0.43
N ALA A 216 0.42 1.62 0.14
CA ALA A 216 0.06 2.86 -0.54
C ALA A 216 1.24 3.47 -1.32
N THR A 217 0.95 4.53 -2.06
CA THR A 217 1.89 5.20 -2.95
C THR A 217 2.49 6.47 -2.31
N LEU A 218 3.82 6.66 -2.43
CA LEU A 218 4.54 7.85 -1.97
C LEU A 218 4.22 9.09 -2.82
N TRP A 219 3.99 8.91 -4.11
CA TRP A 219 3.63 9.95 -5.08
C TRP A 219 2.64 9.40 -6.10
N LYS A 220 2.14 10.26 -6.99
CA LYS A 220 1.26 9.85 -8.10
C LYS A 220 1.97 8.83 -8.99
N ALA A 221 1.54 7.58 -8.93
CA ALA A 221 2.06 6.52 -9.77
C ALA A 221 1.55 6.64 -11.21
N HIS A 222 2.34 6.16 -12.16
CA HIS A 222 1.94 6.03 -13.56
C HIS A 222 0.91 4.90 -13.68
N ASP A 223 -0.25 5.17 -14.27
CA ASP A 223 -1.42 4.28 -14.27
C ASP A 223 -1.10 2.83 -14.67
N THR A 224 -0.41 2.63 -15.80
CA THR A 224 -0.04 1.29 -16.29
C THR A 224 0.94 0.58 -15.36
N ALA A 225 1.90 1.33 -14.79
CA ALA A 225 2.89 0.74 -13.88
C ALA A 225 2.24 0.36 -12.54
N ALA A 226 1.37 1.23 -12.01
CA ALA A 226 0.60 0.97 -10.79
C ALA A 226 -0.25 -0.30 -10.92
N TYR A 227 -0.98 -0.44 -12.04
CA TYR A 227 -1.77 -1.63 -12.33
C TYR A 227 -0.90 -2.91 -12.31
N HIS A 228 0.25 -2.90 -13.00
CA HIS A 228 1.15 -4.06 -13.01
C HIS A 228 1.75 -4.35 -11.62
N LEU A 229 2.13 -3.33 -10.85
CA LEU A 229 2.62 -3.51 -9.48
C LEU A 229 1.58 -4.17 -8.59
N VAL A 230 0.36 -3.63 -8.54
CA VAL A 230 -0.69 -4.13 -7.66
C VAL A 230 -1.10 -5.55 -8.07
N ARG A 231 -1.24 -5.79 -9.38
CA ARG A 231 -1.53 -7.13 -9.91
C ARG A 231 -0.45 -8.13 -9.53
N ASN A 232 0.82 -7.81 -9.77
CA ASN A 232 1.94 -8.71 -9.45
C ASN A 232 2.05 -8.93 -7.94
N PHE A 233 1.86 -7.89 -7.13
CA PHE A 233 1.85 -7.98 -5.68
C PHE A 233 0.79 -8.98 -5.17
N TYR A 234 -0.46 -8.85 -5.60
CA TYR A 234 -1.52 -9.77 -5.15
C TYR A 234 -1.34 -11.19 -5.68
N ASN A 235 -0.86 -11.35 -6.92
CA ASN A 235 -0.52 -12.66 -7.48
C ASN A 235 0.53 -13.35 -6.61
N THR A 236 1.69 -12.71 -6.41
CA THR A 236 2.78 -13.25 -5.60
C THR A 236 2.34 -13.51 -4.16
N LEU A 237 1.58 -12.59 -3.55
CA LEU A 237 1.07 -12.77 -2.20
C LEU A 237 0.14 -13.99 -2.06
N LYS A 238 -0.64 -14.30 -3.11
CA LYS A 238 -1.59 -15.42 -3.09
C LYS A 238 -0.92 -16.75 -3.42
N THR A 239 0.01 -16.78 -4.38
CA THR A 239 0.53 -18.02 -4.96
C THR A 239 1.81 -18.51 -4.32
N GLU A 240 2.58 -17.62 -3.71
CA GLU A 240 3.86 -17.94 -3.09
C GLU A 240 3.72 -17.87 -1.56
N GLN A 241 4.45 -18.70 -0.82
CA GLN A 241 4.51 -18.62 0.65
C GLN A 241 5.38 -17.45 1.12
N ASN A 242 5.23 -16.31 0.44
CA ASN A 242 6.00 -15.10 0.66
C ASN A 242 5.36 -14.24 1.73
N SER A 243 6.20 -13.51 2.47
CA SER A 243 5.74 -12.38 3.26
C SER A 243 5.18 -11.27 2.37
N LYS A 244 4.37 -10.37 2.94
CA LYS A 244 3.91 -9.17 2.23
C LYS A 244 5.07 -8.35 1.66
N ALA A 245 6.20 -8.24 2.38
CA ALA A 245 7.37 -7.52 1.89
C ALA A 245 8.00 -8.20 0.67
N GLN A 246 8.11 -9.53 0.68
CA GLN A 246 8.64 -10.30 -0.46
C GLN A 246 7.69 -10.25 -1.67
N ALA A 247 6.37 -10.25 -1.44
CA ALA A 247 5.40 -10.05 -2.51
C ALA A 247 5.55 -8.67 -3.18
N LEU A 248 5.78 -7.61 -2.39
CA LEU A 248 6.06 -6.29 -2.92
C LEU A 248 7.39 -6.24 -3.66
N GLN A 249 8.43 -6.87 -3.11
CA GLN A 249 9.74 -6.98 -3.74
C GLN A 249 9.64 -7.60 -5.14
N ALA A 250 8.98 -8.76 -5.26
CA ALA A 250 8.79 -9.44 -6.54
C ALA A 250 8.01 -8.57 -7.54
N ALA A 251 6.98 -7.87 -7.08
CA ALA A 251 6.22 -6.95 -7.91
C ALA A 251 7.08 -5.79 -8.44
N GLN A 252 7.94 -5.22 -7.60
CA GLN A 252 8.84 -4.12 -7.98
C GLN A 252 9.93 -4.60 -8.95
N ILE A 253 10.57 -5.73 -8.67
CA ILE A 253 11.59 -6.33 -9.55
C ILE A 253 10.99 -6.66 -10.93
N ALA A 254 9.76 -7.18 -10.98
CA ALA A 254 9.09 -7.48 -12.24
C ALA A 254 8.89 -6.25 -13.15
N LEU A 255 8.97 -5.02 -12.62
CA LEU A 255 8.95 -3.79 -13.42
C LEU A 255 10.36 -3.27 -13.75
N ILE A 256 11.37 -3.58 -12.92
CA ILE A 256 12.76 -3.17 -13.15
C ILE A 256 13.26 -3.75 -14.48
N ASP A 257 12.90 -5.00 -14.79
CA ASP A 257 13.30 -5.70 -16.02
C ASP A 257 12.49 -5.32 -17.28
N THR A 258 11.82 -4.16 -17.26
CA THR A 258 10.95 -3.69 -18.36
C THR A 258 11.23 -2.22 -18.71
N ASP A 259 10.44 -1.63 -19.61
CA ASP A 259 10.47 -0.19 -19.90
C ASP A 259 10.19 0.69 -18.66
N PHE A 260 9.72 0.09 -17.57
CA PHE A 260 9.51 0.74 -16.28
C PHE A 260 10.72 0.70 -15.34
N TYR A 261 11.94 0.45 -15.84
CA TYR A 261 13.18 0.38 -15.05
C TYR A 261 13.38 1.55 -14.05
N HIS A 262 13.04 2.78 -14.44
CA HIS A 262 13.27 3.94 -13.59
C HIS A 262 12.41 3.89 -12.31
N PRO A 263 12.97 4.13 -11.09
CA PRO A 263 12.25 4.04 -9.81
C PRO A 263 10.97 4.87 -9.70
N PHE A 264 10.82 5.90 -10.53
CA PHE A 264 9.57 6.66 -10.67
C PHE A 264 8.34 5.75 -10.84
N TYR A 265 8.48 4.62 -11.53
CA TYR A 265 7.38 3.72 -11.84
C TYR A 265 7.07 2.72 -10.72
N TRP A 266 8.09 2.08 -10.14
CA TRP A 266 7.92 0.96 -9.21
C TRP A 266 8.16 1.30 -7.74
N ALA A 267 8.94 2.33 -7.44
CA ALA A 267 9.24 2.73 -6.08
C ALA A 267 8.16 3.57 -5.33
N PRO A 268 7.06 4.08 -5.94
CA PRO A 268 6.06 4.77 -5.16
C PRO A 268 5.33 3.82 -4.20
N LEU A 269 5.07 2.57 -4.59
CA LEU A 269 4.32 1.63 -3.77
C LEU A 269 5.17 1.11 -2.60
N VAL A 270 4.72 1.37 -1.37
CA VAL A 270 5.43 0.99 -0.14
C VAL A 270 4.52 0.20 0.79
N LEU A 271 5.14 -0.73 1.53
CA LEU A 271 4.50 -1.51 2.57
C LEU A 271 4.81 -0.91 3.95
N ILE A 272 3.77 -0.59 4.72
CA ILE A 272 3.87 0.01 6.05
C ILE A 272 3.20 -0.88 7.09
N GLY A 273 3.84 -1.04 8.25
CA GLY A 273 3.36 -1.86 9.37
C GLY A 273 4.00 -3.24 9.38
N ASN A 274 3.21 -4.27 9.68
CA ASN A 274 3.69 -5.64 9.73
C ASN A 274 4.08 -6.12 8.32
N TRP A 275 5.32 -6.57 8.16
CA TRP A 275 5.89 -6.94 6.87
C TRP A 275 5.75 -8.43 6.55
N LEU A 276 5.38 -9.24 7.54
CA LEU A 276 5.12 -10.68 7.42
C LEU A 276 3.75 -10.92 6.78
#